data_AF-A0A067E6J9-F1
#
_entry.id   AF-A0A067E6J9-F1
#
_cell.length_a   1.000
_cell.length_b   1.000
_cell.length_c   1.000
_cell.angle_alpha   90.00
_cell.angle_beta   90.00
_cell.angle_gamma   90.00
#
_symmetry.space_group_name_H-M   'P 1'
#
loop_
_entity.id
_entity.type
_entity.pdbx_description
1 polymer ?
#
loop_
_entity_poly.entity_id
_entity_poly.type
_entity_poly.pdbx_seq_one_letter_code
_entity_poly.pdbx_strand_id
1 'polypeptide(L)'
;SFDDLDDEEKNIFLDIVCFFKREDKDFIIKFLNACGFDAQIGISDLVNKSLIVIHNNQITMHDLLQEMGREVVKQESVNNPGERSRLWHYEDIIEVLTFNTGTEKIEGICFDMSKVKQIGLNLDTFTKMHKLRFLKFYNSISEGKSKCMVSNCQGPILAKVRYFHWDGYPLTSLPSNIYPDKLVFLEIPDSNIEQLWD
;
A
#
# COMPACT_ATOMS: atom_id res chain seq x y z
N SER A 1 20.74 -6.27 13.24
CA SER A 1 20.53 -5.12 12.35
C SER A 1 19.51 -5.52 11.28
N PHE A 2 19.23 -4.68 10.27
CA PHE A 2 18.41 -5.08 9.13
C PHE A 2 19.02 -6.24 8.33
N ASP A 3 20.35 -6.28 8.23
CA ASP A 3 21.05 -7.33 7.47
C ASP A 3 20.92 -8.72 8.09
N ASP A 4 20.75 -8.79 9.42
CA ASP A 4 20.54 -10.02 10.20
C ASP A 4 19.09 -10.52 10.16
N LEU A 5 18.22 -9.90 9.36
CA LEU A 5 16.85 -10.34 9.15
C LEU A 5 16.80 -11.36 8.01
N ASP A 6 15.94 -12.38 8.16
CA ASP A 6 15.58 -13.23 7.04
C ASP A 6 14.71 -12.47 6.01
N ASP A 7 14.44 -13.11 4.87
CA ASP A 7 13.71 -12.45 3.77
C ASP A 7 12.26 -12.10 4.14
N GLU A 8 11.62 -12.88 5.02
CA GLU A 8 10.26 -12.61 5.47
C GLU A 8 10.24 -11.45 6.46
N GLU A 9 11.10 -11.49 7.48
CA GLU A 9 11.27 -10.41 8.46
C GLU A 9 11.61 -9.08 7.76
N LYS A 10 12.47 -9.11 6.73
CA LYS A 10 12.76 -7.93 5.89
C LYS A 10 11.51 -7.41 5.22
N ASN A 11 10.70 -8.27 4.61
CA ASN A 11 9.47 -7.85 3.95
C ASN A 11 8.45 -7.26 4.92
N ILE A 12 8.31 -7.85 6.11
CA ILE A 12 7.46 -7.32 7.19
C ILE A 12 7.96 -5.93 7.61
N PHE A 13 9.26 -5.79 7.85
CA PHE A 13 9.85 -4.50 8.22
C PHE A 13 9.60 -3.43 7.14
N LEU A 14 9.82 -3.79 5.87
CA LEU A 14 9.61 -2.88 4.74
C LEU A 14 8.13 -2.47 4.57
N ASP A 15 7.19 -3.38 4.81
CA ASP A 15 5.76 -3.03 4.85
C ASP A 15 5.47 -2.01 5.96
N ILE A 16 6.01 -2.22 7.17
CA ILE A 16 5.77 -1.34 8.31
C ILE A 16 6.36 0.06 8.07
N VAL A 17 7.61 0.18 7.62
CA VAL A 17 8.27 1.49 7.40
C VAL A 17 7.59 2.30 6.29
N CYS A 18 7.06 1.63 5.27
CA CYS A 18 6.40 2.26 4.13
C CYS A 18 4.95 2.64 4.45
N PHE A 19 4.19 1.76 5.11
CA PHE A 19 2.73 1.86 5.15
C PHE A 19 2.13 1.98 6.56
N PHE A 20 2.76 1.39 7.59
CA PHE A 20 2.07 1.11 8.86
C PHE A 20 2.67 1.76 10.10
N LYS A 21 3.48 2.81 9.94
CA LYS A 21 3.97 3.57 11.11
C LYS A 21 2.80 4.22 11.85
N ARG A 22 2.72 3.96 13.15
CA ARG A 22 1.64 4.37 14.09
C ARG A 22 0.28 3.71 13.85
N GLU A 23 0.23 2.66 13.04
CA GLU A 23 -0.99 1.88 12.85
C GLU A 23 -1.13 0.80 13.95
N ASP A 24 -2.35 0.31 14.13
CA ASP A 24 -2.68 -0.71 15.12
C ASP A 24 -2.00 -2.06 14.79
N LYS A 25 -1.37 -2.66 15.80
CA LYS A 25 -0.58 -3.89 15.69
C LYS A 25 -1.44 -5.09 15.28
N ASP A 26 -2.64 -5.23 15.83
CA ASP A 26 -3.51 -6.37 15.52
C ASP A 26 -4.06 -6.27 14.09
N PHE A 27 -4.34 -5.04 13.64
CA PHE A 27 -4.63 -4.75 12.24
C PHE A 27 -3.47 -5.15 11.30
N ILE A 28 -2.23 -4.76 11.62
CA ILE A 28 -1.04 -5.11 10.82
C ILE A 28 -0.83 -6.63 10.77
N ILE A 29 -0.95 -7.32 11.91
CA ILE A 29 -0.84 -8.80 11.98
C ILE A 29 -1.88 -9.45 11.05
N LYS A 30 -3.13 -9.00 11.11
CA LYS A 30 -4.21 -9.57 10.29
C LYS A 30 -3.94 -9.36 8.80
N PHE A 31 -3.45 -8.18 8.40
CA PHE A 31 -3.06 -7.92 7.01
C PHE A 31 -1.90 -8.81 6.56
N LEU A 32 -0.81 -8.87 7.32
CA LEU A 32 0.39 -9.62 6.96
C LEU A 32 0.12 -11.13 6.89
N ASN A 33 -0.65 -11.69 7.82
CA ASN A 33 -1.06 -13.10 7.77
C ASN A 33 -1.89 -13.42 6.52
N ALA A 34 -2.75 -12.50 6.09
CA ALA A 34 -3.51 -12.67 4.85
C ALA A 34 -2.64 -12.59 3.58
N CYS A 35 -1.48 -11.95 3.69
CA CYS A 35 -0.43 -11.95 2.67
C CYS A 35 0.44 -13.22 2.70
N GLY A 36 0.26 -14.11 3.69
CA GLY A 36 0.95 -15.39 3.81
C GLY A 36 2.21 -15.36 4.67
N PHE A 37 2.42 -14.31 5.47
CA PHE A 37 3.55 -14.21 6.42
C PHE A 37 3.18 -14.77 7.80
N ASP A 38 4.19 -15.17 8.57
CA ASP A 38 4.08 -15.47 10.00
C ASP A 38 4.22 -14.17 10.82
N ALA A 39 3.22 -13.30 10.70
CA ALA A 39 3.30 -11.92 11.18
C ALA A 39 3.54 -11.80 12.70
N GLN A 40 3.00 -12.70 13.51
CA GLN A 40 3.22 -12.71 14.95
C GLN A 40 4.70 -12.94 15.29
N ILE A 41 5.35 -13.87 14.59
CA ILE A 41 6.77 -14.20 14.80
C ILE A 41 7.62 -13.04 14.28
N GLY A 42 7.41 -12.64 13.02
CA GLY A 42 8.18 -11.55 12.42
C GLY A 42 8.10 -10.23 13.20
N ILE A 43 6.90 -9.82 13.67
CA ILE A 43 6.78 -8.60 14.50
C ILE A 43 7.48 -8.78 15.84
N SER A 44 7.39 -9.95 16.47
CA SER A 44 8.10 -10.23 17.73
C SER A 44 9.62 -10.11 17.54
N ASP A 45 10.17 -10.64 16.44
CA ASP A 45 11.60 -10.59 16.17
C ASP A 45 12.11 -9.19 15.83
N LEU A 46 11.32 -8.40 15.11
CA LEU A 46 11.61 -6.97 14.89
C LEU A 46 11.64 -6.18 16.20
N VAL A 47 10.76 -6.50 17.17
CA VAL A 47 10.79 -5.91 18.52
C VAL A 47 12.03 -6.34 19.29
N ASN A 48 12.35 -7.64 19.27
CA ASN A 48 13.54 -8.19 19.96
C ASN A 48 14.83 -7.55 19.44
N LYS A 49 14.91 -7.25 18.14
CA LYS A 49 16.03 -6.56 17.49
C LYS A 49 15.97 -5.04 17.61
N SER A 50 15.00 -4.49 18.35
CA SER A 50 14.78 -3.05 18.55
C SER A 50 14.61 -2.24 17.26
N LEU A 51 14.09 -2.88 16.19
CA LEU A 51 13.81 -2.21 14.92
C LEU A 51 12.44 -1.52 14.93
N ILE A 52 11.52 -2.03 15.75
CA ILE A 52 10.21 -1.44 16.01
C ILE A 52 9.90 -1.48 17.51
N VAL A 53 8.93 -0.69 17.92
CA VAL A 53 8.42 -0.60 19.29
C VAL A 53 6.90 -0.69 19.23
N ILE A 54 6.30 -1.41 20.18
CA ILE A 54 4.85 -1.43 20.35
C ILE A 54 4.50 -0.55 21.55
N HIS A 55 3.71 0.49 21.32
CA HIS A 55 3.23 1.38 22.38
C HIS A 55 1.72 1.61 22.21
N ASN A 56 0.93 1.32 23.25
CA ASN A 56 -0.54 1.40 23.20
C ASN A 56 -1.15 0.66 22.00
N ASN A 57 -0.67 -0.56 21.76
CA ASN A 57 -1.02 -1.40 20.61
C ASN A 57 -0.69 -0.82 19.23
N GLN A 58 0.07 0.27 19.13
CA GLN A 58 0.52 0.82 17.85
C GLN A 58 1.97 0.46 17.58
N ILE A 59 2.29 0.11 16.34
CA ILE A 59 3.67 -0.09 15.91
C ILE A 59 4.31 1.25 15.59
N THR A 60 5.41 1.55 16.27
CA THR A 60 6.21 2.76 16.11
C THR A 60 7.67 2.38 15.91
N MET A 61 8.48 3.32 15.41
CA MET A 61 9.92 3.14 15.23
C MET A 61 10.60 4.50 15.22
N HIS A 62 11.92 4.49 15.39
CA HIS A 62 12.73 5.70 15.26
C HIS A 62 12.72 6.21 13.81
N ASP A 63 12.73 7.54 13.63
CA ASP A 63 12.67 8.15 12.29
C ASP A 63 13.82 7.71 11.39
N LEU A 64 15.05 7.61 11.94
CA LEU A 64 16.21 7.09 11.21
C LEU A 64 16.04 5.64 10.74
N LEU A 65 15.32 4.79 11.49
CA LEU A 65 15.04 3.41 11.05
C LEU A 65 14.03 3.39 9.92
N GLN A 66 13.03 4.27 9.98
CA GLN A 66 12.08 4.45 8.90
C GLN A 66 12.77 4.97 7.62
N GLU A 67 13.64 5.97 7.75
CA GLU A 67 14.41 6.51 6.62
C GLU A 67 15.31 5.44 6.01
N MET A 68 16.02 4.67 6.85
CA MET A 68 16.84 3.55 6.38
C MET A 68 16.01 2.50 5.62
N GLY A 69 14.88 2.05 6.17
CA GLY A 69 14.03 1.07 5.48
C GLY A 69 13.44 1.61 4.17
N ARG A 70 13.09 2.89 4.12
CA ARG A 70 12.65 3.57 2.89
C ARG A 70 13.79 3.69 1.87
N GLU A 71 15.02 3.92 2.32
CA GLU A 71 16.18 3.94 1.43
C GLU A 71 16.46 2.56 0.84
N VAL A 72 16.31 1.49 1.62
CA VAL A 72 16.42 0.11 1.10
C VAL A 72 15.48 -0.11 -0.08
N VAL A 73 14.19 0.30 0.03
CA VAL A 73 13.25 0.16 -1.10
C VAL A 73 13.63 1.05 -2.29
N LYS A 74 14.14 2.27 -2.05
CA LYS A 74 14.65 3.11 -3.14
C LYS A 74 15.82 2.46 -3.88
N GLN A 75 16.69 1.75 -3.17
CA GLN A 75 17.84 1.06 -3.75
C GLN A 75 17.47 -0.18 -4.57
N GLU A 76 16.26 -0.74 -4.44
CA GLU A 76 15.75 -1.78 -5.35
C GLU A 76 15.75 -1.28 -6.82
N SER A 77 15.44 0.00 -7.02
CA SER A 77 15.64 0.68 -8.29
C SER A 77 15.74 2.18 -8.11
N VAL A 78 16.97 2.71 -8.18
CA VAL A 78 17.25 4.13 -7.95
C VAL A 78 16.52 5.02 -8.96
N ASN A 79 16.58 4.66 -10.24
CA ASN A 79 16.09 5.51 -11.33
C ASN A 79 14.66 5.18 -11.81
N ASN A 80 14.14 4.01 -11.47
CA ASN A 80 12.83 3.55 -11.98
C ASN A 80 11.92 3.19 -10.81
N PRO A 81 11.07 4.12 -10.32
CA PRO A 81 10.18 3.83 -9.21
C PRO A 81 9.20 2.68 -9.51
N GLY A 82 8.82 2.49 -10.78
CA GLY A 82 7.95 1.39 -11.21
C GLY A 82 8.51 -0.02 -10.97
N GLU A 83 9.83 -0.13 -10.73
CA GLU A 83 10.54 -1.37 -10.44
C GLU A 83 10.78 -1.62 -8.95
N ARG A 84 10.22 -0.77 -8.07
CA ARG A 84 10.30 -0.93 -6.61
C ARG A 84 9.11 -1.72 -6.09
N SER A 85 9.29 -2.39 -4.97
CA SER A 85 8.30 -3.22 -4.30
C SER A 85 7.22 -2.40 -3.60
N ARG A 86 7.60 -1.24 -3.03
CA ARG A 86 6.71 -0.39 -2.24
C ARG A 86 6.83 1.05 -2.69
N LEU A 87 5.69 1.70 -2.84
CA LEU A 87 5.60 3.12 -3.19
C LEU A 87 4.86 3.89 -2.09
N TRP A 88 5.53 4.87 -1.51
CA TRP A 88 4.96 5.77 -0.47
C TRP A 88 5.23 7.25 -0.76
N HIS A 89 6.18 7.56 -1.65
CA HIS A 89 6.53 8.94 -1.99
C HIS A 89 5.63 9.41 -3.13
N TYR A 90 4.95 10.54 -2.92
CA TYR A 90 3.90 10.99 -3.82
C TYR A 90 4.41 11.26 -5.25
N GLU A 91 5.62 11.80 -5.42
CA GLU A 91 6.21 12.08 -6.74
C GLU A 91 6.46 10.80 -7.54
N ASP A 92 7.01 9.78 -6.89
CA ASP A 92 7.26 8.46 -7.48
C ASP A 92 5.94 7.81 -7.90
N ILE A 93 4.91 7.89 -7.04
CA ILE A 93 3.59 7.34 -7.33
C ILE A 93 2.95 8.04 -8.51
N ILE A 94 3.00 9.38 -8.58
CA ILE A 94 2.45 10.14 -9.70
C ILE A 94 3.13 9.75 -11.00
N GLU A 95 4.46 9.65 -11.01
CA GLU A 95 5.21 9.22 -12.19
C GLU A 95 4.74 7.83 -12.65
N VAL A 96 4.70 6.88 -11.72
CA VAL A 96 4.32 5.49 -12.00
C VAL A 96 2.91 5.36 -12.54
N LEU A 97 1.96 6.04 -11.90
CA LEU A 97 0.54 5.96 -12.26
C LEU A 97 0.22 6.74 -13.55
N THR A 98 0.83 7.90 -13.76
CA THR A 98 0.57 8.75 -14.95
C THR A 98 1.15 8.13 -16.21
N PHE A 99 2.35 7.54 -16.13
CA PHE A 99 3.05 6.97 -17.28
C PHE A 99 2.85 5.46 -17.43
N ASN A 100 2.06 4.83 -16.55
CA ASN A 100 1.81 3.37 -16.53
C ASN A 100 3.10 2.53 -16.57
N THR A 101 4.13 2.98 -15.82
CA THR A 101 5.46 2.35 -15.76
C THR A 101 5.56 1.31 -14.64
N GLY A 102 4.53 1.16 -13.81
CA GLY A 102 4.52 0.17 -12.76
C GLY A 102 4.59 -1.26 -13.28
N THR A 103 5.32 -2.11 -12.57
CA THR A 103 5.53 -3.50 -12.97
C THR A 103 5.10 -4.48 -11.88
N GLU A 104 5.29 -5.75 -12.15
CA GLU A 104 4.97 -6.86 -11.26
C GLU A 104 5.71 -6.84 -9.94
N LYS A 105 6.77 -6.05 -9.82
CA LYS A 105 7.50 -5.88 -8.58
C LYS A 105 6.71 -5.12 -7.53
N ILE A 106 5.81 -4.22 -7.95
CA ILE A 106 5.01 -3.42 -7.01
C ILE A 106 4.05 -4.33 -6.25
N GLU A 107 4.23 -4.35 -4.94
CA GLU A 107 3.41 -5.07 -3.97
C GLU A 107 2.52 -4.11 -3.17
N GLY A 108 2.93 -2.86 -2.98
CA GLY A 108 2.13 -1.91 -2.21
C GLY A 108 2.24 -0.45 -2.65
N ILE A 109 1.12 0.26 -2.62
CA ILE A 109 1.04 1.69 -2.90
C ILE A 109 0.28 2.39 -1.77
N CYS A 110 0.92 3.38 -1.15
CA CYS A 110 0.32 4.26 -0.15
C CYS A 110 0.44 5.71 -0.62
N PHE A 111 -0.66 6.25 -1.13
CA PHE A 111 -0.69 7.53 -1.81
C PHE A 111 -1.52 8.56 -1.04
N ASP A 112 -0.85 9.59 -0.53
CA ASP A 112 -1.51 10.78 -0.02
C ASP A 112 -1.89 11.71 -1.18
N MET A 113 -3.15 11.61 -1.60
CA MET A 113 -3.73 12.43 -2.68
C MET A 113 -3.85 13.92 -2.32
N SER A 114 -3.67 14.30 -1.04
CA SER A 114 -3.62 15.72 -0.66
C SER A 114 -2.47 16.48 -1.32
N LYS A 115 -1.41 15.75 -1.72
CA LYS A 115 -0.19 16.29 -2.33
C LYS A 115 -0.35 16.66 -3.80
N VAL A 116 -1.50 16.34 -4.41
CA VAL A 116 -1.78 16.65 -5.81
C VAL A 116 -3.05 17.46 -5.96
N LYS A 117 -3.14 18.22 -7.06
CA LYS A 117 -4.40 18.89 -7.43
C LYS A 117 -5.38 17.90 -8.04
N GLN A 118 -4.90 17.09 -8.96
CA GLN A 118 -5.68 16.09 -9.67
C GLN A 118 -4.74 15.04 -10.26
N ILE A 119 -5.18 13.78 -10.31
CA ILE A 119 -4.48 12.70 -11.02
C ILE A 119 -5.48 11.92 -11.88
N GLY A 120 -5.11 11.65 -13.13
CA GLY A 120 -5.88 10.78 -14.01
C GLY A 120 -5.29 9.37 -13.99
N LEU A 121 -6.12 8.36 -13.74
CA LEU A 121 -5.73 6.96 -13.87
C LEU A 121 -6.32 6.38 -15.15
N ASN A 122 -5.51 5.64 -15.89
CA ASN A 122 -5.95 4.95 -17.09
C ASN A 122 -6.50 3.56 -16.71
N LEU A 123 -7.30 3.01 -17.63
CA LEU A 123 -7.83 1.64 -17.55
C LEU A 123 -6.75 0.61 -17.17
N ASP A 124 -5.57 0.73 -17.79
CA ASP A 124 -4.51 -0.27 -17.69
C ASP A 124 -3.46 0.02 -16.60
N THR A 125 -3.67 1.04 -15.75
CA THR A 125 -2.64 1.54 -14.83
C THR A 125 -2.09 0.45 -13.93
N PHE A 126 -2.94 -0.45 -13.47
CA PHE A 126 -2.54 -1.52 -12.57
C PHE A 126 -2.34 -2.88 -13.26
N THR A 127 -2.56 -2.99 -14.59
CA THR A 127 -2.56 -4.27 -15.34
C THR A 127 -1.27 -5.07 -15.19
N LYS A 128 -0.14 -4.38 -15.04
CA LYS A 128 1.18 -5.02 -14.88
C LYS A 128 1.53 -5.35 -13.42
N MET A 129 0.82 -4.78 -12.44
CA MET A 129 1.14 -4.87 -11.01
C MET A 129 0.47 -6.08 -10.34
N HIS A 130 0.65 -7.28 -10.91
CA HIS A 130 -0.10 -8.47 -10.49
C HIS A 130 0.33 -9.06 -9.13
N LYS A 131 1.33 -8.48 -8.45
CA LYS A 131 1.69 -8.78 -7.05
C LYS A 131 1.14 -7.78 -6.05
N LEU A 132 0.41 -6.75 -6.50
CA LEU A 132 -0.16 -5.72 -5.65
C LEU A 132 -1.09 -6.36 -4.59
N ARG A 133 -0.74 -6.15 -3.33
CA ARG A 133 -1.45 -6.65 -2.15
C ARG A 133 -1.97 -5.54 -1.24
N PHE A 134 -1.39 -4.35 -1.32
CA PHE A 134 -1.75 -3.17 -0.51
C PHE A 134 -2.01 -1.95 -1.40
N LEU A 135 -3.21 -1.38 -1.33
CA LEU A 135 -3.56 -0.15 -2.03
C LEU A 135 -4.27 0.81 -1.07
N LYS A 136 -3.65 1.94 -0.76
CA LYS A 136 -4.19 2.97 0.12
C LYS A 136 -4.09 4.34 -0.54
N PHE A 137 -5.19 4.84 -1.07
CA PHE A 137 -5.30 6.19 -1.61
C PHE A 137 -6.11 7.02 -0.63
N TYR A 138 -5.46 7.95 0.07
CA TYR A 138 -6.10 8.72 1.14
C TYR A 138 -5.82 10.21 0.97
N ASN A 139 -6.60 11.06 1.64
CA ASN A 139 -6.41 12.50 1.63
C ASN A 139 -6.16 12.99 3.05
N SER A 140 -4.91 13.35 3.37
CA SER A 140 -4.56 13.84 4.71
C SER A 140 -5.12 15.23 5.03
N ILE A 141 -5.65 15.94 4.03
CA ILE A 141 -6.28 17.26 4.16
C ILE A 141 -7.77 17.09 3.85
N SER A 142 -8.64 17.45 4.79
CA SER A 142 -10.10 17.27 4.69
C SER A 142 -10.74 18.21 3.65
N GLU A 143 -10.50 17.92 2.37
CA GLU A 143 -11.21 18.53 1.24
C GLU A 143 -12.06 17.42 0.63
N GLY A 144 -13.37 17.42 0.93
CA GLY A 144 -14.33 16.36 0.59
C GLY A 144 -14.66 16.25 -0.90
N LYS A 145 -13.67 16.34 -1.79
CA LYS A 145 -13.81 16.08 -3.23
C LYS A 145 -12.74 15.09 -3.67
N SER A 146 -13.15 14.12 -4.50
CA SER A 146 -12.22 13.20 -5.13
C SER A 146 -11.20 13.97 -5.97
N LYS A 147 -9.91 13.79 -5.67
CA LYS A 147 -8.79 14.33 -6.45
C LYS A 147 -8.35 13.37 -7.56
N CYS A 148 -8.96 12.19 -7.63
CA CYS A 148 -8.65 11.18 -8.64
C CYS A 148 -9.76 11.14 -9.69
N MET A 149 -9.39 11.39 -10.95
CA MET A 149 -10.28 11.15 -12.08
C MET A 149 -9.99 9.75 -12.61
N VAL A 150 -10.94 8.85 -12.45
CA VAL A 150 -10.92 7.53 -13.07
C VAL A 150 -12.03 7.53 -14.11
N SER A 151 -11.66 7.41 -15.38
CA SER A 151 -12.65 7.28 -16.45
C SER A 151 -13.25 5.89 -16.50
N ASN A 152 -12.48 4.86 -16.10
CA ASN A 152 -12.90 3.47 -15.87
C ASN A 152 -11.73 2.68 -15.25
N CYS A 153 -11.97 1.82 -14.25
CA CYS A 153 -11.00 0.84 -13.75
C CYS A 153 -11.49 -0.58 -14.08
N GLN A 154 -11.41 -0.98 -15.35
CA GLN A 154 -11.63 -2.37 -15.76
C GLN A 154 -10.29 -3.05 -16.01
N GLY A 155 -10.05 -4.20 -15.40
CA GLY A 155 -8.88 -5.04 -15.69
C GLY A 155 -8.57 -6.04 -14.57
N PRO A 156 -7.89 -7.17 -14.83
CA PRO A 156 -7.85 -8.40 -14.01
C PRO A 156 -7.02 -8.35 -12.68
N ILE A 157 -7.00 -7.22 -12.00
CA ILE A 157 -5.81 -6.69 -11.34
C ILE A 157 -5.74 -6.92 -9.82
N LEU A 158 -6.85 -6.70 -9.12
CA LEU A 158 -6.85 -6.63 -7.66
C LEU A 158 -7.01 -8.00 -6.98
N ALA A 159 -6.76 -9.09 -7.73
CA ALA A 159 -6.97 -10.45 -7.24
C ALA A 159 -6.05 -10.85 -6.09
N LYS A 160 -4.92 -10.15 -5.92
CA LYS A 160 -4.00 -10.35 -4.78
C LYS A 160 -4.14 -9.27 -3.71
N VAL A 161 -4.99 -8.26 -3.90
CA VAL A 161 -5.19 -7.21 -2.91
C VAL A 161 -5.83 -7.79 -1.65
N ARG A 162 -5.21 -7.48 -0.51
CA ARG A 162 -5.69 -7.79 0.84
C ARG A 162 -6.20 -6.56 1.56
N TYR A 163 -5.66 -5.39 1.21
CA TYR A 163 -6.05 -4.10 1.76
C TYR A 163 -6.37 -3.13 0.62
N PHE A 164 -7.62 -2.69 0.55
CA PHE A 164 -8.09 -1.69 -0.40
C PHE A 164 -8.69 -0.53 0.37
N HIS A 165 -8.01 0.61 0.33
CA HIS A 165 -8.48 1.87 0.88
C HIS A 165 -8.46 2.94 -0.21
N TRP A 166 -9.58 3.64 -0.42
CA TRP A 166 -9.67 4.71 -1.41
C TRP A 166 -10.68 5.80 -1.02
N ASP A 167 -10.16 6.93 -0.55
CA ASP A 167 -10.93 8.13 -0.25
C ASP A 167 -11.51 8.76 -1.51
N GLY A 168 -12.82 9.02 -1.51
CA GLY A 168 -13.45 9.63 -2.67
C GLY A 168 -13.43 8.72 -3.88
N TYR A 169 -13.59 7.41 -3.68
CA TYR A 169 -13.58 6.42 -4.76
C TYR A 169 -14.57 6.83 -5.86
N PRO A 170 -14.09 7.06 -7.11
CA PRO A 170 -14.88 7.78 -8.11
C PRO A 170 -15.91 6.91 -8.85
N LEU A 171 -15.76 5.59 -8.84
CA LEU A 171 -16.67 4.67 -9.54
C LEU A 171 -17.87 4.29 -8.67
N THR A 172 -18.96 3.90 -9.34
CA THR A 172 -20.23 3.50 -8.71
C THR A 172 -20.24 2.06 -8.21
N SER A 173 -19.23 1.28 -8.57
CA SER A 173 -19.07 -0.12 -8.18
C SER A 173 -17.59 -0.48 -8.12
N LEU A 174 -17.27 -1.53 -7.35
CA LEU A 174 -15.91 -2.06 -7.34
C LEU A 174 -15.66 -2.90 -8.60
N PRO A 175 -14.40 -2.94 -9.09
CA PRO A 175 -14.03 -3.77 -10.22
C PRO A 175 -14.31 -5.25 -9.92
N SER A 176 -15.01 -5.93 -10.83
CA SER A 176 -15.44 -7.35 -10.69
C SER A 176 -14.29 -8.35 -10.50
N ASN A 177 -13.05 -7.92 -10.73
CA ASN A 177 -11.82 -8.68 -10.53
C ASN A 177 -11.20 -8.56 -9.13
N ILE A 178 -11.83 -7.83 -8.21
CA ILE A 178 -11.54 -7.96 -6.77
C ILE A 178 -12.27 -9.21 -6.30
N TYR A 179 -11.52 -10.21 -5.83
CA TYR A 179 -12.12 -11.41 -5.27
C TYR A 179 -12.42 -11.19 -3.78
N PRO A 180 -13.69 -11.18 -3.35
CA PRO A 180 -14.06 -10.89 -1.96
C PRO A 180 -13.36 -11.81 -0.96
N ASP A 181 -13.20 -13.09 -1.31
CA ASP A 181 -12.56 -14.12 -0.47
C ASP A 181 -11.11 -13.81 -0.10
N LYS A 182 -10.46 -12.95 -0.88
CA LYS A 182 -9.08 -12.55 -0.70
C LYS A 182 -8.93 -11.19 -0.04
N LEU A 183 -9.98 -10.36 -0.04
CA LEU A 183 -9.94 -9.02 0.53
C LEU A 183 -10.16 -9.10 2.04
N VAL A 184 -9.26 -8.51 2.82
CA VAL A 184 -9.34 -8.52 4.30
C VAL A 184 -9.82 -7.19 4.85
N PHE A 185 -9.47 -6.11 4.16
CA PHE A 185 -9.87 -4.76 4.52
C PHE A 185 -10.35 -4.01 3.28
N LEU A 186 -11.54 -3.45 3.39
CA LEU A 186 -12.16 -2.59 2.39
C LEU A 186 -12.60 -1.30 3.09
N GLU A 187 -11.98 -0.19 2.69
CA GLU A 187 -12.25 1.14 3.21
C GLU A 187 -12.46 2.10 2.03
N ILE A 188 -13.68 2.59 1.83
CA ILE A 188 -14.02 3.44 0.67
C ILE A 188 -14.84 4.65 1.12
N PRO A 189 -14.28 5.47 2.03
CA PRO A 189 -15.01 6.62 2.57
C PRO A 189 -15.27 7.66 1.48
N ASP A 190 -16.38 8.39 1.64
CA ASP A 190 -16.81 9.46 0.74
C ASP A 190 -16.89 9.04 -0.75
N SER A 191 -17.18 7.76 -1.00
CA SER A 191 -17.23 7.18 -2.34
C SER A 191 -18.57 7.38 -3.07
N ASN A 192 -18.54 7.20 -4.39
CA ASN A 192 -19.73 7.19 -5.24
C ASN A 192 -20.37 5.80 -5.35
N ILE A 193 -19.99 4.83 -4.51
CA ILE A 193 -20.47 3.45 -4.65
C ILE A 193 -21.99 3.39 -4.41
N GLU A 194 -22.70 2.87 -5.41
CA GLU A 194 -24.13 2.55 -5.37
C GLU A 194 -24.35 1.04 -5.21
N GLN A 195 -23.46 0.23 -5.79
CA GLN A 195 -23.49 -1.23 -5.73
C GLN A 195 -22.09 -1.76 -5.46
N LEU A 196 -21.93 -2.65 -4.48
CA LEU A 196 -20.61 -3.09 -4.03
C LEU A 196 -19.83 -3.86 -5.12
N TRP A 197 -20.51 -4.67 -5.93
CA TRP A 197 -19.93 -5.49 -6.99
C TRP A 197 -20.79 -5.37 -8.24
N ASP A 198 -20.18 -5.21 -9.42
CA ASP A 198 -20.87 -5.30 -10.72
C ASP A 198 -21.50 -6.68 -10.97
#